data_AF-A0A5N5WSN7-F1
#
_entry.id   AF-A0A5N5WSN7-F1
#
_cell.length_a   1.000
_cell.length_b   1.000
_cell.length_c   1.000
_cell.angle_alpha   90.00
_cell.angle_beta   90.00
_cell.angle_gamma   90.00
#
_symmetry.space_group_name_H-M   'P 1'
#
loop_
_entity.id
_entity.type
_entity.pdbx_description
1 polymer ?
#
loop_
_entity_poly.entity_id
_entity_poly.type
_entity_poly.pdbx_seq_one_letter_code
_entity_poly.pdbx_strand_id
1 'polypeptide(L)'
;MPPITSDKDLPQLLDTTAKQVKWVKKHVLKHLGSAVRHVDRPPMQGMFSRTLILALADGREVGQQFRTEPLDLDTFKSAKEALGSVVPDTIALEDEDLLQERVWAYSFMYQQ
;
A
#
# COMPACT_ATOMS: atom_id res chain seq x y z
N MET A 1 23.10 1.30 3.34
CA MET A 1 22.08 2.11 2.63
C MET A 1 21.79 3.32 3.49
N PRO A 2 21.88 4.56 2.98
CA PRO A 2 21.57 5.74 3.79
C PRO A 2 20.11 5.68 4.27
N PRO A 3 19.81 6.15 5.49
CA PRO A 3 18.44 6.21 5.97
C PRO A 3 17.63 7.16 5.08
N ILE A 4 16.48 6.68 4.62
CA ILE A 4 15.53 7.52 3.89
C ILE A 4 14.71 8.25 4.93
N THR A 5 14.85 9.56 4.95
CA THR A 5 14.24 10.43 5.97
C THR A 5 13.20 11.38 5.37
N SER A 6 12.89 11.22 4.09
CA SER A 6 11.98 12.10 3.34
C SER A 6 11.14 11.32 2.35
N ASP A 7 9.98 11.89 1.98
CA ASP A 7 9.09 11.41 0.92
C ASP A 7 9.29 12.17 -0.40
N LYS A 8 10.32 13.03 -0.50
CA LYS A 8 10.57 13.90 -1.67
C LYS A 8 10.96 13.14 -2.95
N ASP A 9 11.30 11.86 -2.82
CA ASP A 9 11.51 10.91 -3.92
C ASP A 9 10.19 10.43 -4.54
N LEU A 10 9.04 10.67 -3.89
CA LEU A 10 7.73 10.39 -4.45
C LEU A 10 7.18 11.57 -5.25
N PRO A 11 6.25 11.33 -6.19
CA PRO A 11 5.57 12.40 -6.91
C PRO A 11 4.80 13.35 -5.98
N GLN A 12 4.47 14.54 -6.49
CA GLN A 12 3.77 15.57 -5.72
C GLN A 12 2.44 15.07 -5.13
N LEU A 13 1.81 14.06 -5.73
CA LEU A 13 0.60 13.45 -5.19
C LEU A 13 0.82 12.70 -3.86
N LEU A 14 2.05 12.33 -3.50
CA LEU A 14 2.39 11.48 -2.36
C LEU A 14 3.63 11.94 -1.54
N ASP A 15 4.27 13.04 -1.91
CA ASP A 15 5.48 13.60 -1.28
C ASP A 15 5.36 14.03 0.20
N THR A 16 4.19 13.81 0.82
CA THR A 16 3.92 14.11 2.23
C THR A 16 3.00 13.06 2.84
N THR A 17 3.15 12.81 4.15
CA THR A 17 2.28 11.91 4.91
C THR A 17 0.80 12.23 4.74
N ALA A 18 0.42 13.51 4.78
CA ALA A 18 -0.98 13.92 4.68
C ALA A 18 -1.60 13.53 3.32
N LYS A 19 -0.83 13.66 2.23
CA LYS A 19 -1.28 13.25 0.90
C LYS A 19 -1.38 11.73 0.78
N GLN A 20 -0.40 10.99 1.31
CA GLN A 20 -0.47 9.53 1.39
C GLN A 20 -1.71 9.06 2.16
N VAL A 21 -1.98 9.66 3.33
CA VAL A 21 -3.17 9.37 4.15
C VAL A 21 -4.48 9.66 3.41
N LYS A 22 -4.54 10.74 2.62
CA LYS A 22 -5.70 11.05 1.78
C LYS A 22 -5.91 9.97 0.72
N TRP A 23 -4.85 9.53 0.08
CA TRP A 23 -4.89 8.50 -0.95
C TRP A 23 -5.29 7.13 -0.42
N VAL A 24 -4.72 6.69 0.71
CA VAL A 24 -5.11 5.41 1.33
C VAL A 24 -6.59 5.39 1.70
N LYS A 25 -7.12 6.48 2.26
CA LYS A 25 -8.55 6.60 2.58
C LYS A 25 -9.43 6.50 1.33
N LYS A 26 -9.06 7.18 0.24
CA LYS A 26 -9.77 7.10 -1.05
C LYS A 26 -9.77 5.66 -1.58
N HIS A 27 -8.61 5.02 -1.60
CA HIS A 27 -8.44 3.67 -2.15
C HIS A 27 -9.15 2.59 -1.34
N VAL A 28 -8.98 2.57 -0.02
CA VAL A 28 -9.64 1.58 0.82
C VAL A 28 -11.16 1.71 0.72
N LEU A 29 -11.70 2.93 0.73
CA LEU A 29 -13.13 3.11 0.58
C LEU A 29 -13.61 2.58 -0.78
N LYS A 30 -12.91 2.93 -1.87
CA LYS A 30 -13.27 2.53 -3.24
C LYS A 30 -13.16 1.02 -3.47
N HIS A 31 -12.04 0.41 -3.05
CA HIS A 31 -11.68 -0.95 -3.44
C HIS A 31 -11.98 -2.00 -2.37
N LEU A 32 -11.99 -1.61 -1.09
CA LEU A 32 -12.25 -2.51 0.03
C LEU A 32 -13.61 -2.25 0.71
N GLY A 33 -14.33 -1.20 0.33
CA GLY A 33 -15.67 -0.89 0.81
C GLY A 33 -15.74 -0.50 2.29
N SER A 34 -14.63 -0.06 2.88
CA SER A 34 -14.54 0.21 4.32
C SER A 34 -13.84 1.53 4.62
N ALA A 35 -14.18 2.12 5.76
CA ALA A 35 -13.52 3.34 6.22
C ALA A 35 -12.23 3.00 6.98
N VAL A 36 -11.21 3.83 6.82
CA VAL A 36 -9.97 3.74 7.60
C VAL A 36 -10.19 4.42 8.96
N ARG A 37 -10.09 3.65 10.05
CA ARG A 37 -10.21 4.15 11.42
C ARG A 37 -8.87 4.68 11.95
N HIS A 38 -7.79 3.98 11.64
CA HIS A 38 -6.44 4.34 12.07
C HIS A 38 -5.43 4.08 10.96
N VAL A 39 -4.39 4.91 10.93
CA VAL A 39 -3.25 4.78 10.02
C VAL A 39 -2.00 4.84 10.87
N ASP A 40 -1.24 3.75 10.85
CA ASP A 40 0.12 3.71 11.36
C ASP A 40 1.12 3.74 10.21
N ARG A 41 2.27 4.36 10.46
CA ARG A 41 3.34 4.51 9.49
C ARG A 41 4.60 3.86 10.06
N PRO A 42 4.96 2.64 9.60
CA PRO A 42 6.21 2.04 10.01
C PRO A 42 7.40 2.93 9.60
N PRO A 43 8.57 2.77 10.26
CA PRO A 43 9.80 3.43 9.82
C PRO A 43 10.01 3.25 8.32
N MET A 44 10.47 4.29 7.63
CA MET A 44 10.67 4.21 6.18
C MET A 44 11.66 3.08 5.83
N GLN A 45 11.16 2.13 5.04
CA GLN A 45 11.91 0.98 4.55
C GLN A 45 11.88 0.99 3.02
N GLY A 46 13.06 1.09 2.41
CA GLY A 46 13.23 1.03 0.96
C GLY A 46 12.93 2.35 0.23
N MET A 47 13.63 2.56 -0.89
CA MET A 47 13.53 3.76 -1.72
C MET A 47 12.29 3.75 -2.61
N PHE A 48 11.88 2.58 -3.07
CA PHE A 48 10.85 2.44 -4.10
C PHE A 48 9.43 2.28 -3.55
N SER A 49 9.25 2.38 -2.24
CA SER A 49 7.95 2.17 -1.62
C SER A 49 7.71 2.99 -0.37
N ARG A 50 6.44 3.29 -0.10
CA ARG A 50 5.96 3.73 1.21
C ARG A 50 4.81 2.84 1.66
N THR A 51 4.97 2.23 2.83
CA THR A 51 3.98 1.35 3.44
C THR A 51 3.24 2.09 4.55
N LEU A 52 1.93 1.90 4.62
CA LEU A 52 1.05 2.34 5.70
C LEU A 52 0.27 1.13 6.23
N ILE A 53 0.16 1.00 7.54
CA ILE A 53 -0.64 -0.07 8.19
C ILE A 53 -1.98 0.55 8.59
N LEU A 54 -3.07 -0.05 8.13
CA LEU A 54 -4.41 0.50 8.24
C LEU A 54 -5.27 -0.40 9.12
N ALA A 55 -5.89 0.17 10.15
CA ALA A 55 -6.99 -0.49 10.85
C ALA A 55 -8.31 0.02 10.26
N LEU A 56 -9.10 -0.89 9.71
CA LEU A 56 -10.38 -0.58 9.07
C LEU A 56 -11.55 -0.62 10.07
N ALA A 57 -12.64 0.05 9.73
CA ALA A 57 -13.83 0.11 10.58
C ALA A 57 -14.53 -1.24 10.77
N ASP A 58 -14.34 -2.17 9.83
CA ASP A 58 -14.85 -3.55 9.89
C ASP A 58 -13.94 -4.52 10.63
N GLY A 59 -12.87 -4.03 11.25
CA GLY A 59 -11.94 -4.83 12.04
C GLY A 59 -10.79 -5.47 11.25
N ARG A 60 -10.75 -5.32 9.92
CA ARG A 60 -9.60 -5.78 9.12
C ARG A 60 -8.37 -4.90 9.38
N GLU A 61 -7.19 -5.53 9.35
CA GLU A 61 -5.90 -4.85 9.27
C GLU A 61 -5.31 -5.04 7.87
N VAL A 62 -4.87 -3.95 7.26
CA VAL A 62 -4.40 -3.94 5.87
C VAL A 62 -3.10 -3.18 5.77
N GLY A 63 -2.07 -3.80 5.20
CA GLY A 63 -0.88 -3.07 4.75
C GLY A 63 -1.17 -2.47 3.38
N GLN A 64 -1.08 -1.16 3.22
CA GLN A 64 -1.17 -0.50 1.92
C GLN A 64 0.20 0.04 1.52
N GLN A 65 0.62 -0.20 0.28
CA GLN A 65 1.90 0.26 -0.23
C GLN A 65 1.73 1.09 -1.51
N PHE A 66 2.35 2.26 -1.54
CA PHE A 66 2.63 3.00 -2.76
C PHE A 66 4.00 2.61 -3.26
N ARG A 67 4.15 2.33 -4.56
CA ARG A 67 5.41 1.98 -5.20
C ARG A 67 5.65 2.82 -6.45
N THR A 68 6.91 3.15 -6.70
CA THR A 68 7.37 3.77 -7.96
C THR A 68 7.77 2.72 -9.01
N GLU A 69 7.63 1.44 -8.68
CA GLU A 69 7.82 0.30 -9.59
C GLU A 69 6.69 -0.72 -9.38
N PRO A 70 6.18 -1.34 -10.45
CA PRO A 70 5.11 -2.31 -10.34
C PRO A 70 5.58 -3.56 -9.57
N LEU A 71 4.66 -4.14 -8.81
CA LEU A 71 4.85 -5.42 -8.15
C LEU A 71 4.45 -6.55 -9.10
N ASP A 72 5.22 -7.63 -9.13
CA ASP A 72 4.84 -8.86 -9.80
C ASP A 72 3.83 -9.64 -8.94
N LEU A 73 2.54 -9.47 -9.24
CA LEU A 73 1.46 -10.14 -8.52
C LEU A 73 1.40 -11.65 -8.78
N ASP A 74 1.91 -12.12 -9.92
CA ASP A 74 1.90 -13.55 -10.24
C ASP A 74 2.86 -14.31 -9.31
N THR A 75 4.01 -13.70 -8.98
CA THR A 75 4.90 -14.26 -7.95
C THR A 75 4.20 -14.39 -6.59
N PHE A 76 3.39 -13.41 -6.17
CA PHE A 76 2.63 -13.50 -4.92
C PHE A 76 1.58 -14.60 -4.98
N LYS A 77 0.90 -14.75 -6.11
CA LYS A 77 -0.08 -15.82 -6.33
C LYS A 77 0.58 -17.19 -6.23
N SER A 78 1.69 -17.43 -6.95
CA SER A 78 2.43 -18.69 -6.89
C SER A 78 2.98 -18.97 -5.50
N ALA A 79 3.49 -17.95 -4.80
CA ALA A 79 3.95 -18.09 -3.42
C ALA A 79 2.80 -18.49 -2.48
N LYS A 80 1.60 -17.91 -2.67
CA LYS A 80 0.42 -18.26 -1.88
C LYS A 80 -0.07 -19.67 -2.14
N GLU A 81 -0.03 -20.13 -3.39
CA GLU A 81 -0.35 -21.53 -3.74
C GLU A 81 0.61 -22.51 -3.05
N ALA A 82 1.89 -22.16 -2.93
CA ALA A 82 2.91 -23.01 -2.30
C ALA A 82 2.93 -22.95 -0.76
N LEU A 83 2.72 -21.76 -0.18
CA LEU A 83 2.96 -21.48 1.25
C LEU A 83 1.66 -21.24 2.05
N GLY A 84 0.51 -21.11 1.37
CA GLY A 84 -0.78 -20.91 2.00
C GLY A 84 -0.95 -19.54 2.64
N SER A 85 -1.62 -19.50 3.80
CA SER A 85 -2.09 -18.27 4.46
C SER A 85 -0.97 -17.37 5.02
N VAL A 86 0.28 -17.85 5.09
CA VAL A 86 1.42 -17.02 5.47
C VAL A 86 1.71 -15.93 4.44
N VAL A 87 1.30 -16.13 3.19
CA VAL A 87 1.41 -15.13 2.12
C VAL A 87 0.12 -14.30 2.08
N PRO A 88 0.21 -12.96 2.18
CA PRO A 88 -0.97 -12.11 2.19
C PRO A 88 -1.73 -12.17 0.87
N ASP A 89 -3.06 -12.04 0.94
CA ASP A 89 -3.87 -11.64 -0.20
C ASP A 89 -3.39 -10.27 -0.68
N THR A 90 -2.97 -10.20 -1.94
CA THR A 90 -2.42 -8.99 -2.54
C THR A 90 -3.32 -8.54 -3.68
N ILE A 91 -3.72 -7.26 -3.66
CA ILE A 91 -4.54 -6.66 -4.72
C ILE A 91 -3.91 -5.37 -5.23
N ALA A 92 -3.99 -5.12 -6.53
CA ALA A 92 -3.72 -3.81 -7.11
C ALA A 92 -4.90 -2.88 -6.88
N LEU A 93 -4.61 -1.64 -6.50
CA LEU A 93 -5.57 -0.59 -6.26
C LEU A 93 -5.52 0.42 -7.40
N GLU A 94 -6.04 0.04 -8.56
CA GLU A 94 -5.96 0.83 -9.78
C GLU A 94 -6.56 2.24 -9.60
N ASP A 95 -5.76 3.24 -9.96
CA ASP A 95 -6.14 4.65 -9.94
C ASP A 95 -5.35 5.42 -11.00
N GLU A 96 -6.06 6.00 -11.96
CA GLU A 96 -5.47 6.65 -13.14
C GLU A 96 -4.57 7.83 -12.77
N ASP A 97 -4.94 8.63 -11.78
CA ASP A 97 -4.15 9.79 -11.35
C ASP A 97 -2.77 9.36 -10.83
N LEU A 98 -2.70 8.25 -10.10
CA LEU A 98 -1.43 7.70 -9.61
C LEU A 98 -0.63 7.03 -10.72
N LEU A 99 -1.31 6.31 -11.63
CA LEU A 99 -0.64 5.68 -12.78
C LEU A 99 -0.01 6.72 -13.71
N GLN A 100 -0.64 7.87 -13.92
CA GLN A 100 -0.09 8.99 -14.68
C GLN A 100 1.23 9.51 -14.06
N GLU A 101 1.33 9.48 -12.74
CA GLU A 101 2.54 9.82 -11.96
C GLU A 101 3.51 8.64 -11.80
N ARG A 102 3.28 7.52 -12.53
CA ARG A 102 4.06 6.27 -12.42
C ARG A 102 4.12 5.73 -10.99
N VAL A 103 2.97 5.71 -10.33
CA VAL A 103 2.80 5.12 -9.01
C VAL A 103 1.78 4.00 -9.06
N TRP A 104 2.13 2.88 -8.45
CA TRP A 104 1.26 1.74 -8.25
C TRP A 104 0.91 1.62 -6.77
N ALA A 105 -0.37 1.37 -6.48
CA ALA A 105 -0.85 1.17 -5.13
C ALA A 105 -1.31 -0.28 -4.95
N TYR A 106 -0.98 -0.88 -3.81
CA TYR A 106 -1.29 -2.26 -3.49
C TYR A 106 -1.81 -2.39 -2.07
N SER A 107 -2.73 -3.32 -1.83
CA SER A 107 -3.16 -3.73 -0.49
C SER A 107 -2.74 -5.17 -0.23
N PHE A 108 -2.27 -5.41 0.99
CA PHE A 108 -1.86 -6.70 1.52
C PHE A 108 -2.72 -7.03 2.75
N MET A 109 -3.41 -8.16 2.70
CA MET A 109 -4.32 -8.61 3.76
C MET A 109 -3.91 -10.01 4.20
N TYR A 110 -3.67 -10.19 5.48
CA TYR A 110 -3.42 -11.52 6.05
C TYR A 110 -4.76 -12.14 6.46
N GLN A 111 -4.98 -13.40 6.10
CA GLN A 111 -6.07 -14.17 6.66
C GLN A 111 -5.65 -14.55 8.09
N GLN A 112 -6.32 -13.99 9.09
CA GLN A 112 -6.16 -14.39 10.49
C GLN A 112 -6.86 -15.73 10.74
#